data_AF-A0A4W3IJL2-F1
#
_entry.id   AF-A0A4W3IJL2-F1
#
_cell.length_a   1.000
_cell.length_b   1.000
_cell.length_c   1.000
_cell.angle_alpha   90.00
_cell.angle_beta   90.00
_cell.angle_gamma   90.00
#
_symmetry.space_group_name_H-M   'P 1'
#
loop_
_entity.id
_entity.type
_entity.pdbx_description
1 polymer ?
#
loop_
_entity_poly.entity_id
_entity_poly.type
_entity_poly.pdbx_seq_one_letter_code
_entity_poly.pdbx_strand_id
1 'polypeptide(L)'
;MDAIKLLVLTSKDLQRDIVESGRGAASHKEFYAKNSRWTEGLISASKAVGWGATVLVDAADLVVQGKGKFEELMVCSHEIAASTAQLVAASKVKADKESTNLGRLQQASRGVNEATANVVASTKSGKSQIEEKDTMDFSTMTLTQIKRQEMDTQVRVLELENQLQKERQRLGGLRKKHYELAGVSEGWDAGLYFCLSLSLGEFPCSTHTGLCLPAVSRNPIVS
;
A
#
# COMPACT_ATOMS: atom_id res chain seq x y z
N MET A 1 -1.64 -13.66 5.59
CA MET A 1 -1.97 -14.44 4.38
C MET A 1 -3.37 -15.03 4.41
N ASP A 2 -3.84 -15.59 5.53
CA ASP A 2 -5.20 -16.16 5.60
C ASP A 2 -6.32 -15.16 5.32
N ALA A 3 -6.20 -13.92 5.78
CA ALA A 3 -7.15 -12.85 5.47
C ALA A 3 -7.25 -12.59 3.95
N ILE A 4 -6.11 -12.60 3.24
CA ILE A 4 -6.06 -12.42 1.78
C ILE A 4 -6.71 -13.62 1.08
N LYS A 5 -6.41 -14.85 1.55
CA LYS A 5 -7.06 -16.07 1.04
C LYS A 5 -8.58 -16.00 1.19
N LEU A 6 -9.07 -15.60 2.36
CA LEU A 6 -10.49 -15.42 2.61
C LEU A 6 -11.11 -14.36 1.68
N LEU A 7 -10.41 -13.25 1.44
CA LEU A 7 -10.85 -12.21 0.52
C LEU A 7 -10.96 -12.71 -0.92
N VAL A 8 -9.99 -13.49 -1.40
CA VAL A 8 -10.01 -14.05 -2.76
C VAL A 8 -11.15 -15.07 -2.89
N LEU A 9 -11.38 -15.90 -1.88
CA LEU A 9 -12.48 -16.86 -1.87
C LEU A 9 -13.85 -16.15 -1.86
N THR A 10 -14.03 -15.15 -0.99
CA THR A 10 -15.28 -14.37 -0.94
C THR A 10 -15.50 -13.55 -2.21
N SER A 11 -14.44 -13.04 -2.85
CA SER A 11 -14.53 -12.40 -4.18
C SER A 11 -14.99 -13.39 -5.25
N LYS A 12 -14.44 -14.61 -5.26
CA LYS A 12 -14.87 -15.67 -6.18
C LYS A 12 -16.34 -16.06 -5.96
N ASP A 13 -16.78 -16.16 -4.71
CA ASP A 13 -18.18 -16.46 -4.38
C ASP A 13 -19.11 -15.35 -4.87
N LEU A 14 -18.74 -14.08 -4.65
CA LEU A 14 -19.49 -12.95 -5.18
C LEU A 14 -19.56 -12.96 -6.72
N GLN A 15 -18.45 -13.27 -7.40
CA GLN A 15 -18.44 -13.38 -8.86
C GLN A 15 -19.38 -14.49 -9.35
N ARG A 16 -19.43 -15.64 -8.66
CA ARG A 16 -20.35 -16.72 -8.99
C ARG A 16 -21.80 -16.27 -8.87
N ASP A 17 -22.17 -15.62 -7.77
CA ASP A 17 -23.53 -15.10 -7.57
C ASP A 17 -23.93 -14.09 -8.66
N ILE A 18 -23.01 -13.19 -9.04
CA ILE A 18 -23.24 -12.21 -10.12
C ILE A 18 -23.52 -12.91 -11.45
N VAL A 19 -22.76 -13.96 -11.77
CA VAL A 19 -22.93 -14.70 -13.02
C VAL A 19 -24.22 -15.53 -12.98
N GLU A 20 -24.52 -16.18 -11.86
CA GLU A 20 -25.73 -16.99 -11.70
C GLU A 20 -27.01 -16.15 -11.79
N SER A 21 -27.03 -14.98 -11.15
CA SER A 21 -28.16 -14.04 -11.22
C SER A 21 -28.25 -13.29 -12.56
N GLY A 22 -27.11 -12.99 -13.20
CA GLY A 22 -27.04 -12.13 -14.38
C GLY A 22 -27.02 -12.83 -15.73
N ARG A 23 -26.72 -14.14 -15.81
CA ARG A 23 -26.57 -14.85 -17.09
C ARG A 23 -27.89 -15.19 -17.78
N GLY A 24 -28.99 -15.33 -17.02
CA GLY A 24 -30.26 -15.82 -17.56
C GLY A 24 -30.07 -17.19 -18.25
N ALA A 25 -30.45 -17.29 -19.53
CA ALA A 25 -30.26 -18.50 -20.33
C ALA A 25 -28.83 -18.67 -20.91
N ALA A 26 -27.97 -17.65 -20.78
CA ALA A 26 -26.61 -17.70 -21.32
C ALA A 26 -25.68 -18.61 -20.49
N SER A 27 -24.64 -19.10 -21.15
CA SER A 27 -23.54 -19.81 -20.50
C SER A 27 -22.63 -18.85 -19.72
N HIS A 28 -21.84 -19.37 -18.79
CA HIS A 28 -20.84 -18.59 -18.04
C HIS A 28 -19.84 -17.90 -18.98
N LYS A 29 -19.38 -18.60 -20.02
CA LYS A 29 -18.42 -18.08 -20.99
C LYS A 29 -18.99 -16.88 -21.76
N GLU A 30 -20.25 -16.97 -22.18
CA GLU A 30 -20.93 -15.87 -22.88
C GLU A 30 -21.14 -14.67 -21.97
N PHE A 31 -21.47 -14.88 -20.69
CA PHE A 31 -21.62 -13.80 -19.73
C PHE A 31 -20.31 -13.02 -19.52
N TYR A 32 -19.19 -13.72 -19.32
CA TYR A 32 -17.88 -13.08 -19.18
C TYR A 32 -17.41 -12.41 -20.47
N ALA A 33 -17.70 -12.98 -21.64
CA ALA A 33 -17.39 -12.38 -22.94
C ALA A 33 -18.21 -11.10 -23.18
N LYS A 34 -19.50 -11.10 -22.83
CA LYS A 34 -20.38 -9.92 -22.93
C LYS A 34 -19.99 -8.81 -21.96
N ASN A 35 -19.42 -9.18 -20.81
CA ASN A 35 -18.92 -8.25 -19.80
C ASN A 35 -17.37 -8.19 -19.81
N SER A 36 -16.75 -8.16 -20.99
CA SER A 36 -15.28 -8.26 -21.16
C SER A 36 -14.49 -7.30 -20.27
N ARG A 37 -14.86 -6.01 -20.23
CA ARG A 37 -14.18 -4.99 -19.41
C ARG A 37 -14.22 -5.30 -17.90
N TRP A 38 -15.33 -5.85 -17.41
CA TRP A 38 -15.44 -6.28 -16.01
C TRP A 38 -14.56 -7.50 -15.74
N THR A 39 -14.56 -8.47 -16.67
CA THR A 39 -13.72 -9.67 -16.62
C THR A 39 -12.22 -9.31 -16.63
N GLU A 40 -11.80 -8.40 -17.51
CA GLU A 40 -10.41 -7.90 -17.57
C GLU A 40 -9.99 -7.24 -16.26
N GLY A 41 -10.86 -6.41 -15.69
CA GLY A 41 -10.67 -5.80 -14.37
C GLY A 41 -10.47 -6.78 -13.24
N LEU A 42 -11.26 -7.85 -13.22
CA LEU A 42 -11.13 -8.92 -12.24
C LEU A 42 -9.82 -9.68 -12.40
N ILE A 43 -9.43 -9.98 -13.64
CA ILE A 43 -8.19 -10.69 -13.95
C ILE A 43 -6.98 -9.83 -13.58
N SER A 44 -6.96 -8.55 -13.94
CA SER A 44 -5.85 -7.64 -13.64
C SER A 44 -5.69 -7.43 -12.13
N ALA A 45 -6.78 -7.17 -11.41
CA ALA A 45 -6.75 -7.03 -9.96
C ALA A 45 -6.32 -8.33 -9.26
N SER A 46 -6.78 -9.49 -9.74
CA SER A 46 -6.37 -10.79 -9.18
C SER A 46 -4.88 -11.06 -9.41
N LYS A 47 -4.33 -10.71 -10.57
CA LYS A 47 -2.89 -10.80 -10.86
C LYS A 47 -2.08 -9.88 -9.93
N ALA A 48 -2.54 -8.66 -9.70
CA ALA A 48 -1.90 -7.73 -8.77
C ALA A 48 -1.86 -8.28 -7.34
N VAL A 49 -2.96 -8.87 -6.85
CA VAL A 49 -3.00 -9.53 -5.53
C VAL A 49 -2.02 -10.71 -5.47
N GLY A 50 -1.96 -11.53 -6.51
CA GLY A 50 -1.00 -12.64 -6.59
C GLY A 50 0.46 -12.19 -6.55
N TRP A 51 0.79 -11.17 -7.35
CA TRP A 51 2.13 -10.59 -7.36
C TRP A 51 2.50 -9.94 -6.01
N GLY A 52 1.61 -9.13 -5.44
CA GLY A 52 1.83 -8.50 -4.13
C GLY A 52 2.01 -9.53 -3.01
N ALA A 53 1.32 -10.66 -3.08
CA ALA A 53 1.49 -11.77 -2.14
C ALA A 53 2.88 -12.41 -2.26
N THR A 54 3.39 -12.64 -3.48
CA THR A 54 4.75 -13.15 -3.71
C THR A 54 5.79 -12.18 -3.13
N VAL A 55 5.72 -10.90 -3.49
CA VAL A 55 6.70 -9.90 -3.06
C VAL A 55 6.67 -9.71 -1.53
N LEU A 56 5.49 -9.78 -0.90
CA LEU A 56 5.39 -9.73 0.57
C LEU A 56 6.12 -10.91 1.24
N VAL A 57 5.97 -12.12 0.70
CA VAL A 57 6.64 -13.31 1.25
C VAL A 57 8.15 -13.23 1.05
N ASP A 58 8.60 -12.79 -0.13
CA ASP A 58 10.02 -12.60 -0.42
C ASP A 58 10.66 -11.56 0.51
N ALA A 59 9.99 -10.42 0.73
CA ALA A 59 10.45 -9.39 1.65
C ALA A 59 10.48 -9.89 3.10
N ALA A 60 9.47 -10.65 3.52
CA ALA A 60 9.43 -11.23 4.86
C ALA A 60 10.57 -12.24 5.08
N ASP A 61 10.84 -13.11 4.10
CA ASP A 61 11.95 -14.08 4.15
C ASP A 61 13.30 -13.37 4.29
N LEU A 62 13.55 -12.33 3.47
CA LEU A 62 14.78 -11.56 3.55
C LEU A 62 14.96 -10.87 4.91
N VAL A 63 13.90 -10.27 5.45
CA VAL A 63 13.94 -9.61 6.77
C VAL A 63 14.24 -10.63 7.88
N VAL A 64 13.60 -11.80 7.87
CA VAL A 64 13.84 -12.84 8.87
C VAL A 64 15.26 -13.41 8.78
N GLN A 65 15.83 -13.50 7.58
CA GLN A 65 17.23 -13.89 7.37
C GLN A 65 18.25 -12.80 7.75
N GLY A 66 17.80 -11.59 8.14
CA GLY A 66 18.67 -10.46 8.43
C GLY A 66 19.33 -9.83 7.19
N LYS A 67 18.86 -10.17 5.99
CA LYS A 67 19.37 -9.65 4.70
C LYS A 67 18.45 -8.59 4.07
N GLY A 68 17.22 -8.50 4.55
CA GLY A 68 16.18 -7.60 4.06
C GLY A 68 16.04 -6.33 4.89
N LYS A 69 15.30 -5.37 4.35
CA LYS A 69 14.99 -4.10 5.02
C LYS A 69 13.58 -4.16 5.61
N PHE A 70 13.44 -3.72 6.86
CA PHE A 70 12.12 -3.60 7.49
C PHE A 70 11.19 -2.65 6.72
N GLU A 71 11.75 -1.61 6.09
CA GLU A 71 11.03 -0.68 5.23
C GLU A 71 10.42 -1.37 4.00
N GLU A 72 11.11 -2.34 3.42
CA GLU A 72 10.62 -3.09 2.27
C GLU A 72 9.40 -3.93 2.66
N LEU A 73 9.47 -4.63 3.79
CA LEU A 73 8.33 -5.39 4.34
C LEU A 73 7.12 -4.49 4.63
N MET A 74 7.34 -3.26 5.12
CA MET A 74 6.26 -2.29 5.33
C MET A 74 5.62 -1.86 4.01
N VAL A 75 6.43 -1.54 2.99
CA VAL A 75 5.92 -1.13 1.66
C VAL A 75 5.13 -2.26 1.01
N CYS A 76 5.64 -3.49 1.03
CA CYS A 76 4.93 -4.66 0.48
C CYS A 76 3.60 -4.92 1.21
N SER A 77 3.55 -4.68 2.52
CA SER A 77 2.32 -4.80 3.32
C SER A 77 1.25 -3.79 2.91
N HIS A 78 1.65 -2.57 2.55
CA HIS A 78 0.73 -1.56 2.01
C HIS A 78 0.28 -1.91 0.58
N GLU A 79 1.19 -2.40 -0.26
CA GLU A 79 0.89 -2.76 -1.65
C GLU A 79 -0.12 -3.90 -1.76
N ILE A 80 -0.04 -4.91 -0.88
CA ILE A 80 -1.03 -6.01 -0.88
C ILE A 80 -2.41 -5.54 -0.38
N ALA A 81 -2.47 -4.60 0.57
CA ALA A 81 -3.73 -4.00 1.01
C ALA A 81 -4.37 -3.19 -0.13
N ALA A 82 -3.56 -2.41 -0.85
CA ALA A 82 -3.96 -1.69 -2.04
C ALA A 82 -4.51 -2.63 -3.13
N SER A 83 -3.75 -3.66 -3.50
CA SER A 83 -4.14 -4.63 -4.54
C SER A 83 -5.43 -5.38 -4.20
N THR A 84 -5.62 -5.76 -2.93
CA THR A 84 -6.85 -6.41 -2.48
C THR A 84 -8.05 -5.47 -2.47
N ALA A 85 -7.86 -4.20 -2.12
CA ALA A 85 -8.90 -3.18 -2.25
C ALA A 85 -9.30 -2.94 -3.72
N GLN A 86 -8.35 -2.99 -4.66
CA GLN A 86 -8.64 -2.97 -6.09
C GLN A 86 -9.49 -4.18 -6.51
N LEU A 87 -9.18 -5.38 -6.03
CA LEU A 87 -9.97 -6.58 -6.31
C LEU A 87 -11.41 -6.47 -5.79
N VAL A 88 -11.60 -5.92 -4.59
CA VAL A 88 -12.93 -5.64 -4.03
C VAL A 88 -13.68 -4.63 -4.90
N ALA A 89 -12.99 -3.59 -5.35
CA ALA A 89 -13.56 -2.56 -6.20
C ALA A 89 -13.92 -3.06 -7.61
N ALA A 90 -13.16 -4.00 -8.18
CA ALA A 90 -13.51 -4.69 -9.43
C ALA A 90 -14.69 -5.65 -9.23
N SER A 91 -14.72 -6.39 -8.11
CA SER A 91 -15.79 -7.35 -7.79
C SER A 91 -17.14 -6.68 -7.56
N LYS A 92 -17.18 -5.49 -6.95
CA LYS A 92 -18.44 -4.78 -6.64
C LYS A 92 -19.16 -4.18 -7.86
N VAL A 93 -18.49 -3.99 -9.00
CA VAL A 93 -19.04 -3.25 -10.16
C VAL A 93 -20.37 -3.82 -10.67
N LYS A 94 -20.51 -5.15 -10.62
CA LYS A 94 -21.69 -5.88 -11.06
C LYS A 94 -22.47 -6.53 -9.92
N ALA A 95 -22.07 -6.28 -8.67
CA ALA A 95 -22.71 -6.84 -7.49
C ALA A 95 -24.01 -6.11 -7.16
N ASP A 96 -25.01 -6.86 -6.71
CA ASP A 96 -26.16 -6.27 -6.02
C ASP A 96 -25.71 -5.68 -4.68
N LYS A 97 -26.22 -4.49 -4.33
CA LYS A 97 -25.93 -3.80 -3.08
C LYS A 97 -26.42 -4.59 -1.87
N GLU A 98 -27.50 -5.35 -2.04
CA GLU A 98 -28.08 -6.19 -0.99
C GLU A 98 -27.50 -7.61 -0.97
N SER A 99 -26.45 -7.89 -1.75
CA SER A 99 -25.80 -9.20 -1.76
C SER A 99 -25.12 -9.50 -0.41
N THR A 100 -25.48 -10.64 0.19
CA THR A 100 -24.83 -11.14 1.41
C THR A 100 -23.34 -11.42 1.18
N ASN A 101 -22.98 -11.89 -0.02
CA ASN A 101 -21.59 -12.15 -0.40
C ASN A 101 -20.79 -10.85 -0.63
N LEU A 102 -21.44 -9.74 -1.03
CA LEU A 102 -20.79 -8.42 -1.03
C LEU A 102 -20.44 -7.96 0.39
N GLY A 103 -21.36 -8.14 1.35
CA GLY A 103 -21.10 -7.84 2.76
C GLY A 103 -19.93 -8.65 3.33
N ARG A 104 -19.88 -9.95 3.02
CA ARG A 104 -18.76 -10.83 3.39
C ARG A 104 -17.43 -10.39 2.77
N LEU A 105 -17.42 -10.02 1.49
CA LEU A 105 -16.23 -9.52 0.82
C LEU A 105 -15.72 -8.22 1.45
N GLN A 106 -16.60 -7.30 1.82
CA GLN A 106 -16.24 -6.07 2.52
C GLN A 106 -15.65 -6.35 3.90
N GLN A 107 -16.21 -7.32 4.65
CA GLN A 107 -15.65 -7.74 5.93
C GLN A 107 -14.26 -8.37 5.76
N ALA A 108 -14.08 -9.24 4.76
CA ALA A 108 -12.78 -9.83 4.45
C ALA A 108 -11.74 -8.75 4.09
N SER A 109 -12.13 -7.70 3.36
CA SER A 109 -11.30 -6.53 3.06
C SER A 109 -10.82 -5.79 4.31
N ARG A 110 -11.71 -5.55 5.27
CA ARG A 110 -11.33 -4.97 6.57
C ARG A 110 -10.33 -5.86 7.31
N GLY A 111 -10.55 -7.17 7.31
CA GLY A 111 -9.62 -8.13 7.91
C GLY A 111 -8.23 -8.11 7.26
N VAL A 112 -8.14 -7.89 5.94
CA VAL A 112 -6.84 -7.69 5.27
C VAL A 112 -6.17 -6.40 5.74
N ASN A 113 -6.89 -5.29 5.80
CA ASN A 113 -6.34 -4.01 6.27
C ASN A 113 -5.85 -4.06 7.72
N GLU A 114 -6.59 -4.72 8.60
CA GLU A 114 -6.18 -4.94 9.99
C GLU A 114 -4.92 -5.80 10.07
N ALA A 115 -4.87 -6.90 9.30
CA ALA A 115 -3.71 -7.78 9.28
C ALA A 115 -2.46 -7.07 8.75
N THR A 116 -2.57 -6.27 7.68
CA THR A 116 -1.43 -5.52 7.13
C THR A 116 -0.99 -4.40 8.07
N ALA A 117 -1.91 -3.70 8.72
CA ALA A 117 -1.60 -2.72 9.76
C ALA A 117 -0.83 -3.35 10.93
N ASN A 118 -1.24 -4.55 11.37
CA ASN A 118 -0.54 -5.29 12.42
C ASN A 118 0.87 -5.69 12.01
N VAL A 119 1.09 -6.11 10.75
CA VAL A 119 2.43 -6.39 10.22
C VAL A 119 3.30 -5.14 10.27
N VAL A 120 2.79 -3.99 9.81
CA VAL A 120 3.54 -2.73 9.83
C VAL A 120 3.87 -2.30 11.25
N ALA A 121 2.91 -2.37 12.17
CA ALA A 121 3.12 -2.03 13.58
C ALA A 121 4.17 -2.93 14.24
N SER A 122 4.08 -4.24 14.02
CA SER A 122 5.04 -5.22 14.53
C SER A 122 6.43 -5.02 13.93
N THR A 123 6.49 -4.71 12.63
CA THR A 123 7.75 -4.43 11.92
C THR A 123 8.45 -3.20 12.48
N LYS A 124 7.70 -2.11 12.74
CA LYS A 124 8.23 -0.89 13.38
C LYS A 124 8.76 -1.18 14.78
N SER A 125 7.97 -1.90 15.60
CA SER A 125 8.38 -2.27 16.96
C SER A 125 9.62 -3.17 16.97
N GLY A 126 9.69 -4.14 16.05
CA GLY A 126 10.85 -5.02 15.89
C GLY A 126 12.10 -4.26 15.47
N LYS A 127 11.96 -3.33 14.52
CA LYS A 127 13.06 -2.45 14.09
C LYS A 127 13.63 -1.64 15.25
N SER A 128 12.78 -0.96 16.02
CA SER A 128 13.22 -0.12 17.13
C SER A 128 13.93 -0.92 18.23
N GLN A 129 13.46 -2.13 18.56
CA GLN A 129 14.12 -2.99 19.56
C GLN A 129 15.53 -3.47 19.13
N ILE A 130 15.78 -3.56 17.82
CA ILE A 130 17.09 -3.94 17.28
C ILE A 130 18.05 -2.73 17.29
N GLU A 131 17.54 -1.54 16.94
CA GLU A 131 18.33 -0.30 16.87
C GLU A 131 18.64 0.32 18.25
N GLU A 132 17.83 0.06 19.29
CA GLU A 132 18.00 0.60 20.65
C GLU A 132 19.26 0.11 21.40
N LYS A 133 20.11 -0.70 20.74
CA LYS A 133 21.40 -1.17 21.27
C LYS A 133 22.57 -0.19 21.11
N ASP A 134 22.43 0.88 20.32
CA ASP A 134 23.46 1.92 20.15
C ASP A 134 23.18 3.16 21.04
N THR A 135 23.08 2.97 22.36
CA THR A 135 23.01 4.10 23.28
C THR A 135 24.34 4.84 23.31
N MET A 136 24.35 6.11 22.89
CA MET A 136 25.54 6.97 22.93
C MET A 136 25.97 7.22 24.37
N ASP A 137 27.10 6.63 24.78
CA ASP A 137 27.72 6.89 26.08
C ASP A 137 28.59 8.14 26.01
N PHE A 138 28.12 9.22 26.64
CA PHE A 138 28.82 10.50 26.70
C PHE A 138 29.73 10.64 27.93
N SER A 139 29.75 9.65 28.83
CA SER A 139 30.35 9.79 30.16
C SER A 139 31.86 9.96 30.17
N THR A 140 32.56 9.57 29.08
CA THR A 140 34.02 9.61 28.98
C THR A 140 34.57 10.67 28.01
N MET A 141 33.73 11.54 27.44
CA MET A 141 34.15 12.49 26.39
C MET A 141 34.44 13.91 26.93
N THR A 142 35.48 14.54 26.41
CA THR A 142 35.81 15.96 26.69
C THR A 142 34.91 16.92 25.90
N LEU A 143 34.78 18.18 26.38
CA LEU A 143 33.97 19.22 25.72
C LEU A 143 34.30 19.42 24.23
N THR A 144 35.59 19.39 23.87
CA THR A 144 36.04 19.53 22.48
C THR A 144 35.63 18.33 21.62
N GLN A 145 35.68 17.12 22.18
CA GLN A 145 35.26 15.91 21.46
C GLN A 145 33.75 15.90 21.24
N ILE A 146 32.97 16.30 22.24
CA ILE A 146 31.51 16.43 22.13
C ILE A 146 31.17 17.43 21.02
N LYS A 147 31.78 18.61 21.03
CA LYS A 147 31.51 19.65 20.03
C LYS A 147 31.89 19.22 18.61
N ARG A 148 32.93 18.39 18.46
CA ARG A 148 33.29 17.79 17.17
C ARG A 148 32.24 16.78 16.72
N GLN A 149 31.82 15.86 17.60
CA GLN A 149 30.78 14.88 17.30
C GLN A 149 29.44 15.53 16.99
N GLU A 150 29.11 16.64 17.66
CA GLU A 150 27.94 17.47 17.35
C GLU A 150 28.02 18.00 15.91
N MET A 151 29.15 18.62 15.53
CA MET A 151 29.36 19.10 14.16
C MET A 151 29.28 17.97 13.12
N ASP A 152 29.91 16.82 13.39
CA ASP A 152 29.86 15.65 12.50
C ASP A 152 28.42 15.12 12.36
N THR A 153 27.66 15.10 13.45
CA THR A 153 26.23 14.72 13.45
C THR A 153 25.38 15.71 12.67
N GLN A 154 25.62 17.02 12.81
CA GLN A 154 24.93 18.06 12.04
C GLN A 154 25.19 17.92 10.54
N VAL A 155 26.43 17.65 10.13
CA VAL A 155 26.75 17.36 8.72
C VAL A 155 25.96 16.13 8.25
N ARG A 156 25.92 15.06 9.06
CA ARG A 156 25.16 13.86 8.72
C ARG A 156 23.66 14.12 8.57
N VAL A 157 23.08 14.98 9.41
CA VAL A 157 21.67 15.40 9.28
C VAL A 157 21.43 16.07 7.92
N LEU A 158 22.26 17.04 7.54
CA LEU A 158 22.12 17.74 6.26
C LEU A 158 22.25 16.80 5.05
N GLU A 159 23.18 15.84 5.12
CA GLU A 159 23.33 14.80 4.09
C GLU A 159 22.07 13.93 3.95
N LEU A 160 21.51 13.48 5.07
CA LEU A 160 20.30 12.65 5.10
C LEU A 160 19.07 13.42 4.61
N GLU A 161 18.94 14.69 4.94
CA GLU A 161 17.86 15.56 4.44
C GLU A 161 17.92 15.69 2.90
N ASN A 162 19.13 15.89 2.35
CA ASN A 162 19.34 15.96 0.90
C ASN A 162 18.99 14.62 0.22
N GLN A 163 19.42 13.50 0.80
CA GLN A 163 19.10 12.16 0.30
C GLN A 163 17.58 11.90 0.33
N LEU A 164 16.92 12.23 1.44
CA LEU A 164 15.45 12.12 1.58
C LEU A 164 14.73 12.92 0.49
N GLN A 165 15.17 14.15 0.23
CA GLN A 165 14.57 14.99 -0.79
C GLN A 165 14.73 14.41 -2.20
N LYS A 166 15.90 13.84 -2.52
CA LYS A 166 16.14 13.16 -3.81
C LYS A 166 15.24 11.95 -3.99
N GLU A 167 15.10 11.11 -2.96
CA GLU A 167 14.24 9.93 -3.03
C GLU A 167 12.75 10.31 -3.15
N ARG A 168 12.31 11.38 -2.47
CA ARG A 168 10.95 11.93 -2.66
C ARG A 168 10.69 12.38 -4.09
N GLN A 169 11.65 13.07 -4.70
CA GLN A 169 11.55 13.49 -6.11
C GLN A 169 11.49 12.29 -7.05
N ARG A 170 12.35 11.28 -6.82
CA ARG A 170 12.36 10.04 -7.59
C ARG A 170 11.05 9.29 -7.47
N LEU A 171 10.52 9.15 -6.25
CA LEU A 171 9.22 8.51 -5.99
C LEU A 171 8.08 9.26 -6.71
N GLY A 172 8.08 10.59 -6.67
CA GLY A 172 7.12 11.41 -7.42
C GLY A 172 7.22 11.16 -8.94
N GLY A 173 8.43 11.06 -9.48
CA GLY A 173 8.66 10.72 -10.89
C GLY A 173 8.14 9.33 -11.28
N LEU A 174 8.39 8.32 -10.44
CA LEU A 174 7.88 6.96 -10.63
C LEU A 174 6.35 6.91 -10.61
N ARG A 175 5.72 7.60 -9.65
CA ARG A 175 4.27 7.71 -9.56
C ARG A 175 3.68 8.39 -10.81
N LYS A 176 4.30 9.47 -11.30
CA LYS A 176 3.89 10.12 -12.56
C LYS A 176 3.95 9.16 -13.75
N LYS A 177 5.05 8.40 -13.87
CA LYS A 177 5.19 7.39 -14.94
C LYS A 177 4.15 6.28 -14.83
N HIS A 178 3.83 5.84 -13.62
CA HIS A 178 2.77 4.87 -13.38
C HIS A 178 1.42 5.38 -13.91
N TYR A 179 1.07 6.65 -13.65
CA TYR A 179 -0.16 7.26 -14.20
C TYR A 179 -0.14 7.41 -15.73
N GLU A 180 1.00 7.80 -16.31
CA GLU A 180 1.15 7.90 -17.77
C GLU A 180 0.90 6.54 -18.44
N LEU A 181 1.47 5.46 -17.90
CA LEU A 181 1.29 4.11 -18.44
C LEU A 181 -0.12 3.55 -18.17
N ALA A 182 -0.67 3.79 -16.96
CA ALA A 182 -2.02 3.37 -16.61
C ALA A 182 -3.08 4.05 -17.49
N GLY A 183 -2.94 5.36 -17.73
CA GLY A 183 -3.85 6.14 -18.58
C GLY A 183 -3.77 5.83 -20.07
N VAL A 184 -2.64 5.27 -20.54
CA VAL A 184 -2.46 4.86 -21.95
C VAL A 184 -2.98 3.45 -22.20
N SER A 185 -2.96 2.54 -21.22
CA SER A 185 -3.33 1.14 -21.46
C SER A 185 -4.83 0.84 -21.36
N GLU A 186 -5.59 1.51 -20.50
CA GLU A 186 -6.99 1.12 -20.26
C GLU A 186 -7.83 2.33 -19.79
N GLY A 187 -8.91 2.67 -20.50
CA GLY A 187 -9.83 3.76 -20.17
C GLY A 187 -10.66 3.53 -18.90
N TRP A 188 -10.00 3.39 -17.75
CA TRP A 188 -10.61 3.37 -16.42
C TRP A 188 -10.83 4.79 -15.91
N ASP A 189 -11.95 5.00 -15.22
CA ASP A 189 -12.14 6.20 -14.41
C ASP A 189 -10.98 6.29 -13.41
N ALA A 190 -10.19 7.36 -13.52
CA ALA A 190 -9.04 7.69 -12.67
C ALA A 190 -9.36 7.74 -11.16
N GLY A 191 -10.64 7.65 -10.77
CA GLY A 191 -11.10 7.71 -9.38
C GLY A 191 -10.76 6.49 -8.52
N LEU A 192 -10.57 5.29 -9.08
CA LEU A 192 -10.39 4.08 -8.26
C LEU A 192 -8.98 3.96 -7.67
N TYR A 193 -7.96 4.39 -8.42
CA TYR A 193 -6.58 4.48 -7.93
C TYR A 193 -6.35 5.72 -7.06
N PHE A 194 -7.01 6.85 -7.37
CA PHE A 194 -6.96 8.07 -6.56
C PHE A 194 -7.49 7.85 -5.12
N CYS A 195 -8.51 7.00 -4.96
CA CYS A 195 -9.09 6.64 -3.67
C CYS A 195 -8.12 5.80 -2.78
N LEU A 196 -7.26 4.99 -3.41
CA LEU A 196 -6.27 4.16 -2.72
C LEU A 196 -5.14 5.00 -2.10
N SER A 197 -4.69 6.04 -2.80
CA SER A 197 -3.72 7.02 -2.28
C SER A 197 -4.27 7.84 -1.10
N LEU A 198 -5.59 8.04 -1.01
CA LEU A 198 -6.24 8.72 0.11
C LEU A 198 -6.37 7.83 1.35
N SER A 199 -6.65 6.54 1.18
CA SER A 199 -6.88 5.61 2.30
C SER A 199 -5.61 5.18 3.04
N LEU A 200 -4.42 5.39 2.46
CA LEU A 200 -3.11 5.12 3.09
C LEU A 200 -2.57 6.30 3.91
N GLY A 201 -3.34 7.38 4.08
CA GLY A 201 -2.97 8.52 4.92
C GLY A 201 -1.82 9.38 4.36
N GLU A 202 -1.63 9.40 3.03
CA GLU A 202 -0.48 10.10 2.44
C GLU A 202 -0.68 11.62 2.23
N PHE A 203 -1.90 12.20 2.22
CA PHE A 203 -2.11 13.67 2.23
C PHE A 203 -3.52 14.09 2.72
N PRO A 204 -3.67 15.22 3.46
CA PRO A 204 -4.96 15.89 3.61
C PRO A 204 -5.29 16.61 2.30
N CYS A 205 -6.34 16.17 1.59
CA CYS A 205 -6.74 16.75 0.31
C CYS A 205 -7.64 17.97 0.55
N SER A 206 -7.16 19.19 0.28
CA SER A 206 -8.03 20.38 0.15
C SER A 206 -8.45 20.53 -1.32
N THR A 207 -9.75 20.55 -1.57
CA THR A 207 -10.39 20.31 -2.87
C THR A 207 -10.30 21.44 -3.90
N HIS A 208 -9.48 22.48 -3.71
CA HIS A 208 -9.67 23.72 -4.49
C HIS A 208 -8.53 24.18 -5.42
N THR A 209 -7.37 23.52 -5.51
CA THR A 209 -6.27 24.09 -6.33
C THR A 209 -5.44 23.13 -7.18
N GLY A 210 -5.67 21.81 -7.15
CA GLY A 210 -4.95 20.88 -8.04
C GLY A 210 -3.41 20.87 -7.88
N LEU A 211 -2.86 21.56 -6.89
CA LEU A 211 -1.46 21.50 -6.50
C LEU A 211 -1.35 20.77 -5.16
N CYS A 212 -0.82 19.55 -5.20
CA CYS A 212 -0.37 18.84 -4.02
C CYS A 212 0.96 19.45 -3.57
N LEU A 213 0.92 20.40 -2.62
CA LEU A 213 2.10 20.82 -1.86
C LEU A 213 2.24 19.90 -0.63
N PRO A 214 3.47 19.49 -0.26
CA PRO A 214 3.67 18.69 0.94
C PRO A 214 3.31 19.49 2.19
N ALA A 215 2.46 18.93 3.04
CA ALA A 215 2.23 19.43 4.38
C ALA A 215 3.53 19.30 5.18
N VAL A 216 4.28 20.39 5.27
CA VAL A 216 5.31 20.56 6.28
C VAL A 216 4.59 20.61 7.62
N SER A 217 4.69 19.53 8.40
CA SER A 217 4.48 19.59 9.84
C SER A 217 5.51 20.58 10.39
N ARG A 218 5.10 21.84 10.55
CA ARG A 218 5.81 22.80 11.39
C ARG A 218 5.50 22.39 12.83
N ASN A 219 6.44 21.73 13.50
CA ASN A 219 6.48 21.81 14.95
C ASN A 219 6.86 23.26 15.32
N PRO A 220 6.08 23.96 16.16
CA PRO A 220 6.54 25.22 16.72
C PRO A 220 7.70 24.90 17.66
N ILE A 221 8.88 25.42 17.32
CA ILE A 221 10.00 25.54 18.26
C ILE A 221 9.50 26.47 19.37
N VAL A 222 9.27 25.90 20.55
CA VAL A 222 9.01 26.66 21.77
C VAL A 222 10.32 27.35 22.14
N SER A 223 10.31 28.68 22.14
CA SER A 223 11.34 29.52 22.77
C SER A 223 11.09 29.62 24.28
#